data_AF-A0A964AUT4-F1
#
_entry.id   AF-A0A964AUT4-F1
#
_cell.length_a   1.000
_cell.length_b   1.000
_cell.length_c   1.000
_cell.angle_alpha   90.00
_cell.angle_beta   90.00
_cell.angle_gamma   90.00
#
_symmetry.space_group_name_H-M   'P 1'
#
loop_
_entity.id
_entity.type
_entity.pdbx_description
1 polymer ?
#
loop_
_entity_poly.entity_id
_entity_poly.type
_entity_poly.pdbx_seq_one_letter_code
_entity_poly.pdbx_strand_id
1 'polypeptide(L)' 'MSTREERAQVMAALLALWEAYPDWRIGQLVANVAMMARGVEPGAVWEMSSQEVVEAVERHLARRRG' A
#
# COMPACT_ATOMS: atom_id res chain seq x y z
N MET A 1 3.43 -12.42 14.86
CA MET A 1 2.40 -11.36 14.72
C MET A 1 1.05 -12.04 14.52
N SER A 2 0.00 -11.59 15.21
CA SER A 2 -1.35 -12.12 15.00
C SER A 2 -1.95 -11.59 13.70
N THR A 3 -2.87 -12.32 13.07
CA THR A 3 -3.57 -11.86 11.85
C THR A 3 -4.33 -10.54 12.08
N ARG A 4 -4.71 -10.22 13.32
CA ARG A 4 -5.35 -8.95 13.66
C ARG A 4 -4.37 -7.79 13.59
N GLU A 5 -3.17 -7.96 14.13
CA GLU A 5 -2.10 -6.94 14.09
C GLU A 5 -1.66 -6.67 12.65
N GLU A 6 -1.53 -7.72 11.84
CA GLU A 6 -1.19 -7.60 10.42
C GLU A 6 -2.23 -6.78 9.64
N ARG A 7 -3.53 -7.08 9.81
CA ARG A 7 -4.60 -6.29 9.20
C ARG A 7 -4.58 -4.84 9.67
N ALA A 8 -4.31 -4.59 10.95
CA ALA A 8 -4.24 -3.24 11.49
C ALA A 8 -3.08 -2.44 10.87
N GLN A 9 -1.91 -3.07 10.67
CA GLN A 9 -0.76 -2.44 10.01
C GLN A 9 -1.05 -2.10 8.55
N VAL A 10 -1.64 -3.02 7.79
CA VAL A 10 -2.05 -2.77 6.41
C VAL A 10 -3.01 -1.58 6.34
N MET A 11 -4.03 -1.55 7.19
CA MET A 11 -4.99 -0.44 7.21
C MET A 11 -4.34 0.89 7.60
N ALA A 12 -3.41 0.89 8.57
CA ALA A 12 -2.68 2.08 8.97
C ALA A 12 -1.80 2.62 7.83
N ALA A 13 -1.10 1.74 7.11
CA ALA A 13 -0.30 2.11 5.94
C ALA A 13 -1.18 2.71 4.83
N LEU A 14 -2.27 2.03 4.47
CA LEU A 14 -3.20 2.52 3.44
C LEU A 14 -3.81 3.88 3.81
N LEU A 15 -4.18 4.09 5.08
CA LEU A 15 -4.66 5.39 5.56
C LEU A 15 -3.61 6.48 5.43
N ALA A 16 -2.37 6.22 5.87
CA ALA A 16 -1.28 7.18 5.74
C ALA A 16 -0.99 7.55 4.27
N LEU A 17 -1.11 6.58 3.35
CA LEU A 17 -0.98 6.86 1.92
C LEU A 17 -2.15 7.69 1.40
N TRP A 18 -3.38 7.40 1.84
CA TRP A 18 -4.57 8.11 1.39
C TRP A 18 -4.58 9.57 1.89
N GLU A 19 -4.16 9.83 3.13
CA GLU A 19 -3.95 11.19 3.64
C GLU A 19 -2.93 11.97 2.81
N ALA A 20 -1.90 11.28 2.33
CA ALA A 20 -0.91 11.83 1.43
C ALA A 20 -1.46 12.18 0.04
N TYR A 21 -2.47 11.45 -0.45
CA TYR A 21 -3.07 11.61 -1.77
C TYR A 21 -4.60 11.62 -1.66
N PRO A 22 -5.21 12.70 -1.12
CA PRO A 22 -6.63 12.73 -0.77
C PRO A 22 -7.57 12.57 -1.98
N ASP A 23 -7.09 12.91 -3.18
CA ASP A 23 -7.87 12.81 -4.42
C ASP A 23 -7.94 11.38 -4.99
N TRP A 24 -7.16 10.43 -4.46
CA TRP A 24 -7.22 9.05 -4.92
C TRP A 24 -8.47 8.36 -4.40
N ARG A 25 -9.23 7.72 -5.30
CA ARG A 25 -10.31 6.82 -4.91
C ARG A 25 -9.72 5.51 -4.39
N ILE A 26 -10.47 4.78 -3.55
CA ILE A 26 -9.99 3.52 -2.94
C ILE A 26 -9.44 2.50 -3.96
N GLY A 27 -10.08 2.33 -5.12
CA GLY A 27 -9.58 1.44 -6.15
C GLY A 27 -8.24 1.90 -6.76
N GLN A 28 -8.06 3.21 -6.91
CA GLN A 28 -6.79 3.77 -7.38
C GLN A 28 -5.70 3.66 -6.32
N LEU A 29 -6.03 3.88 -5.04
CA LEU A 29 -5.12 3.68 -3.92
C LEU A 29 -4.56 2.25 -3.93
N VAL A 30 -5.44 1.25 -3.98
CA VAL A 30 -5.03 -0.17 -3.97
C VAL A 30 -4.24 -0.54 -5.22
N ALA A 31 -4.67 -0.11 -6.41
CA ALA A 31 -3.96 -0.38 -7.66
C ALA A 31 -2.56 0.27 -7.68
N ASN A 32 -2.43 1.49 -7.16
CA ASN A 32 -1.16 2.18 -7.08
C ASN A 32 -0.20 1.49 -6.11
N VAL A 33 -0.68 1.01 -4.97
CA VAL A 33 0.14 0.22 -4.02
C VAL A 33 0.63 -1.08 -4.68
N ALA A 34 -0.25 -1.80 -5.38
CA ALA A 34 0.14 -3.00 -6.11
C ALA A 34 1.24 -2.71 -7.14
N MET A 35 1.11 -1.61 -7.89
CA MET A 35 2.12 -1.16 -8.84
C MET A 35 3.44 -0.75 -8.16
N MET A 36 3.39 -0.13 -6.98
CA MET A 36 4.58 0.23 -6.19
C MET A 36 5.31 -1.00 -5.63
N ALA A 37 4.55 -2.04 -5.28
CA ALA A 37 5.06 -3.27 -4.70
C ALA A 37 5.67 -4.21 -5.74
N ARG A 38 4.94 -4.45 -6.84
CA ARG A 38 5.24 -5.50 -7.83
C ARG A 38 5.35 -5.02 -9.28
N GLY A 39 5.14 -3.73 -9.54
CA GLY A 39 5.16 -3.20 -10.91
C GLY A 39 3.89 -3.50 -11.70
N VAL A 40 3.99 -3.42 -13.02
CA VAL A 40 2.85 -3.60 -13.96
C VAL A 40 2.75 -5.07 -14.35
N GLU A 41 2.54 -5.94 -13.36
CA GLU A 41 2.37 -7.38 -13.59
C GLU A 41 0.89 -7.77 -13.55
N PRO A 42 0.42 -8.64 -14.47
CA PRO A 42 -0.91 -9.22 -14.38
C PRO A 42 -1.11 -9.90 -13.02
N GLY A 43 -2.20 -9.55 -12.33
CA GLY A 43 -2.50 -10.13 -11.02
C GLY A 43 -1.75 -9.51 -9.84
N ALA A 44 -0.90 -8.50 -10.04
CA ALA A 44 -0.16 -7.83 -8.95
C ALA A 44 -1.07 -7.41 -7.78
N VAL A 45 -2.29 -6.93 -8.06
CA VAL A 45 -3.25 -6.53 -7.04
C VAL A 45 -3.79 -7.70 -6.21
N TRP A 46 -3.87 -8.90 -6.78
CA TRP A 46 -4.38 -10.10 -6.12
C TRP A 46 -3.30 -10.85 -5.36
N GLU A 47 -2.08 -10.86 -5.89
CA GLU A 47 -0.97 -11.66 -5.36
C GLU A 47 -0.11 -10.91 -4.33
N MET A 48 -0.28 -9.60 -4.21
CA MET A 48 0.44 -8.77 -3.24
C MET A 48 0.07 -9.15 -1.79
N SER A 49 1.09 -9.43 -0.99
CA SER A 49 0.96 -9.75 0.43
C SER A 49 0.77 -8.49 1.30
N SER A 50 0.26 -8.68 2.53
CA SER A 50 0.18 -7.62 3.54
C SER A 50 1.52 -6.93 3.81
N GLN A 51 2.61 -7.70 3.85
CA GLN A 51 3.94 -7.17 4.09
C GLN A 51 4.39 -6.28 2.93
N GLU A 52 4.18 -6.71 1.70
CA GLU A 52 4.49 -5.91 0.52
C GLU A 52 3.68 -4.61 0.45
N VAL A 53 2.42 -4.62 0.91
CA VAL A 53 1.63 -3.39 1.07
C VAL A 53 2.35 -2.39 1.99
N VAL A 54 2.69 -2.83 3.21
CA VAL A 54 3.32 -1.96 4.21
C VAL A 54 4.65 -1.42 3.69
N GLU A 55 5.52 -2.30 3.20
CA GLU A 55 6.85 -1.92 2.69
C GLU A 55 6.78 -0.98 1.48
N ALA A 56 5.85 -1.21 0.56
CA ALA A 56 5.68 -0.36 -0.62
C ALA A 56 5.20 1.05 -0.23
N VAL A 57 4.22 1.14 0.68
CA VAL A 57 3.72 2.42 1.18
C VAL A 57 4.79 3.19 1.94
N GLU A 58 5.47 2.55 2.89
CA GLU A 58 6.51 3.19 3.70
C GLU A 58 7.65 3.71 2.83
N ARG A 59 8.12 2.89 1.89
CA ARG A 59 9.14 3.28 0.91
C ARG A 59 8.70 4.47 0.06
N HIS A 60 7.46 4.48 -0.41
CA HIS A 60 6.93 5.57 -1.24
C HIS A 60 6.79 6.88 -0.46
N LEU A 61 6.24 6.81 0.75
CA LEU A 61 6.09 7.98 1.62
C LEU A 61 7.43 8.52 2.11
N ALA A 62 8.42 7.66 2.37
CA ALA A 62 9.77 8.08 2.72
C ALA A 62 10.43 8.86 1.55
N ARG A 63 10.33 8.33 0.32
CA ARG A 63 10.85 9.00 -0.89
C ARG A 63 10.20 10.35 -1.17
N ARG A 64 8.94 10.54 -0.77
CA ARG A 64 8.23 11.82 -0.97
C ARG A 64 8.69 12.92 -0.01
N ARG A 65 9.22 12.56 1.17
CA ARG A 65 9.63 13.52 2.21
C ARG A 65 11.05 14.04 2.04
N GLY A 66 11.87 13.37 1.22
CA GLY A 66 13.23 13.80 0.85
C GLY A 66 13.23 14.45 -0.53
#